data_AF-A0A417GG48-F1
#
_entry.id   AF-A0A417GG48-F1
#
_cell.length_a   1.000
_cell.length_b   1.000
_cell.length_c   1.000
_cell.angle_alpha   90.00
_cell.angle_beta   90.00
_cell.angle_gamma   90.00
#
_symmetry.space_group_name_H-M   'P 1'
#
loop_
_entity.id
_entity.type
_entity.pdbx_description
1 polymer ?
#
loop_
_entity_poly.entity_id
_entity_poly.type
_entity_poly.pdbx_seq_one_letter_code
_entity_poly.pdbx_strand_id
1 'polypeptide(L)'
;MGRKKIPKISREEINRISGEKQDRILKYMRETGPLTIQAAAKALALTHSDARNQFGNLRTKNVIDCVGRCREGYLYTVHREDVKTYREQREELQAGEAIWPETIEKFRKCIAPGDVYYYRDEEGSRRRTKVADTRYPHICLFDNGQTYSWADVVRCSRKGVHTLGEWPR
;
A
#
# COMPACT_ATOMS: atom_id res chain seq x y z
N MET A 1 -58.93 1.34 -8.31
CA MET A 1 -57.77 0.43 -8.11
C MET A 1 -56.86 0.99 -7.03
N GLY A 2 -56.93 0.46 -5.81
CA GLY A 2 -56.13 0.95 -4.69
C GLY A 2 -54.65 0.65 -4.88
N ARG A 3 -53.79 1.67 -4.78
CA ARG A 3 -52.34 1.49 -4.70
C ARG A 3 -52.04 0.60 -3.49
N LYS A 4 -51.55 -0.62 -3.72
CA LYS A 4 -51.02 -1.49 -2.66
C LYS A 4 -49.94 -0.71 -1.91
N LYS A 5 -50.20 -0.37 -0.64
CA LYS A 5 -49.17 0.15 0.27
C LYS A 5 -48.14 -0.95 0.45
N ILE A 6 -46.92 -0.74 -0.05
CA ILE A 6 -45.79 -1.61 0.22
C ILE A 6 -45.57 -1.60 1.75
N PRO A 7 -45.52 -2.76 2.44
CA PRO A 7 -45.31 -2.79 3.87
C PRO A 7 -43.97 -2.11 4.20
N LYS A 8 -43.98 -1.12 5.09
CA LYS A 8 -42.74 -0.54 5.63
C LYS A 8 -42.13 -1.57 6.57
N ILE A 9 -41.08 -2.24 6.10
CA ILE A 9 -40.26 -3.12 6.94
C ILE A 9 -39.74 -2.30 8.13
N SER A 10 -39.83 -2.84 9.34
CA SER A 10 -39.36 -2.15 10.55
C SER A 10 -37.83 -2.07 10.55
N ARG A 11 -37.26 -1.09 11.27
CA ARG A 11 -35.80 -0.97 11.43
C ARG A 11 -35.18 -2.21 12.05
N GLU A 12 -35.88 -2.84 12.99
CA GLU A 12 -35.47 -4.08 13.64
C GLU A 12 -35.35 -5.23 12.64
N GLU A 13 -36.33 -5.36 11.75
CA GLU A 13 -36.32 -6.39 10.72
C GLU A 13 -35.20 -6.17 9.69
N ILE A 14 -34.93 -4.91 9.32
CA ILE A 14 -33.79 -4.55 8.47
C ILE A 14 -32.47 -4.96 9.15
N ASN A 15 -32.32 -4.67 10.45
CA ASN A 15 -31.12 -5.01 11.20
C ASN A 15 -30.94 -6.52 11.35
N ARG A 16 -32.01 -7.28 11.58
CA ARG A 16 -31.99 -8.74 11.64
C ARG A 16 -31.51 -9.34 10.33
N ILE A 17 -32.13 -8.97 9.21
CA ILE A 17 -31.76 -9.43 7.86
C ILE A 17 -30.30 -9.07 7.54
N SER A 18 -29.87 -7.86 7.93
CA SER A 18 -28.49 -7.40 7.77
C SER A 18 -27.50 -8.25 8.59
N GLY A 19 -27.85 -8.58 9.83
CA GLY A 19 -27.07 -9.45 10.71
C GLY A 19 -26.91 -10.86 10.14
N GLU A 20 -28.00 -11.49 9.69
CA GLU A 20 -27.96 -12.83 9.07
C GLU A 20 -27.05 -12.87 7.83
N LYS A 21 -27.06 -11.81 7.02
CA LYS A 21 -26.15 -11.70 5.86
C LYS A 21 -24.70 -11.55 6.29
N GLN A 22 -24.44 -10.75 7.31
CA GLN A 22 -23.09 -10.59 7.89
C GLN A 22 -22.57 -11.92 8.42
N ASP A 23 -23.38 -12.68 9.16
CA ASP A 23 -23.02 -13.98 9.69
C ASP A 23 -22.70 -15.00 8.58
N ARG A 24 -23.49 -15.00 7.50
CA ARG A 24 -23.22 -15.83 6.32
C ARG A 24 -21.90 -15.48 5.65
N ILE A 25 -21.59 -14.19 5.52
CA ILE A 25 -20.30 -13.73 4.98
C ILE A 25 -19.14 -14.18 5.85
N LEU A 26 -19.24 -13.99 7.18
CA LEU A 26 -18.20 -14.37 8.12
C LEU A 26 -17.99 -15.88 8.16
N LYS A 27 -19.06 -16.68 8.13
CA LYS A 27 -18.98 -18.14 8.04
C LYS A 27 -18.22 -18.56 6.78
N TYR A 28 -18.61 -18.01 5.63
CA TYR A 28 -17.95 -18.32 4.36
C TYR A 28 -16.46 -17.93 4.37
N MET A 29 -16.11 -16.74 4.91
CA MET A 29 -14.70 -16.33 5.07
C MET A 29 -13.89 -17.28 5.95
N ARG A 30 -14.48 -17.82 7.03
CA ARG A 30 -13.79 -18.80 7.89
C ARG A 30 -13.52 -20.12 7.18
N GLU A 31 -14.41 -20.51 6.26
CA GLU A 31 -14.31 -21.75 5.49
C GLU A 31 -13.34 -21.62 4.30
N THR A 32 -13.37 -20.50 3.57
CA THR A 32 -12.61 -20.33 2.32
C THR A 32 -11.35 -19.49 2.46
N GLY A 33 -11.15 -18.81 3.60
CA GLY A 33 -10.07 -17.84 3.78
C GLY A 33 -10.37 -16.48 3.14
N PRO A 34 -9.33 -15.65 2.89
CA PRO A 34 -9.50 -14.29 2.40
C PRO A 34 -10.19 -14.21 1.04
N LEU A 35 -11.12 -13.26 0.88
CA LEU A 35 -11.93 -13.15 -0.33
C LEU A 35 -12.34 -11.72 -0.67
N THR A 36 -12.69 -11.49 -1.93
CA THR A 36 -13.15 -10.19 -2.44
C THR A 36 -14.66 -10.01 -2.25
N ILE A 37 -15.13 -8.76 -2.26
CA ILE A 37 -16.58 -8.45 -2.26
C ILE A 37 -17.28 -9.12 -3.45
N GLN A 38 -16.63 -9.14 -4.62
CA GLN A 38 -17.15 -9.77 -5.82
C GLN A 38 -17.29 -11.29 -5.65
N ALA A 39 -16.28 -11.94 -5.06
CA ALA A 39 -16.32 -13.38 -4.77
C ALA A 39 -17.42 -13.72 -3.76
N ALA A 40 -17.56 -12.95 -2.67
CA ALA A 40 -18.65 -13.11 -1.71
C ALA A 40 -20.04 -12.93 -2.35
N ALA A 41 -20.20 -11.89 -3.18
CA ALA A 41 -21.47 -11.61 -3.85
C ALA A 41 -21.90 -12.81 -4.71
N LYS A 42 -20.98 -13.36 -5.49
CA LYS A 42 -21.22 -14.52 -6.34
C LYS A 42 -21.52 -15.78 -5.52
N ALA A 43 -20.71 -16.09 -4.51
CA ALA A 43 -20.83 -17.31 -3.72
C ALA A 43 -22.10 -17.34 -2.84
N LEU A 44 -22.51 -16.18 -2.32
CA LEU A 44 -23.64 -16.09 -1.38
C LEU A 44 -24.95 -15.64 -2.04
N ALA A 45 -24.96 -15.52 -3.38
CA ALA A 45 -26.08 -15.02 -4.17
C ALA A 45 -26.58 -13.64 -3.67
N LEU A 46 -25.64 -12.76 -3.34
CA LEU A 46 -25.93 -11.36 -2.96
C LEU A 46 -25.71 -10.45 -4.15
N THR A 47 -26.44 -9.33 -4.20
CA THR A 47 -26.08 -8.26 -5.13
C THR A 47 -24.74 -7.66 -4.72
N HIS A 48 -23.96 -7.18 -5.69
CA HIS A 48 -22.68 -6.53 -5.38
C HIS A 48 -22.86 -5.32 -4.44
N SER A 49 -23.94 -4.55 -4.59
CA SER A 49 -24.25 -3.42 -3.70
C SER A 49 -24.54 -3.86 -2.27
N ASP A 50 -25.32 -4.93 -2.08
CA ASP A 50 -25.62 -5.47 -0.76
C ASP A 50 -24.35 -6.03 -0.11
N ALA A 51 -23.58 -6.84 -0.83
CA ALA A 51 -22.30 -7.36 -0.35
C ALA A 51 -21.35 -6.22 0.05
N ARG A 52 -21.23 -5.17 -0.77
CA ARG A 52 -20.43 -3.98 -0.44
C ARG A 52 -20.88 -3.30 0.85
N ASN A 53 -22.18 -3.14 1.05
CA ASN A 53 -22.73 -2.52 2.27
C ASN A 53 -22.43 -3.39 3.50
N GLN A 54 -22.61 -4.72 3.40
CA GLN A 54 -22.32 -5.61 4.51
C GLN A 54 -20.83 -5.65 4.87
N PHE A 55 -19.94 -5.66 3.88
CA PHE A 55 -18.50 -5.54 4.12
C PHE A 55 -18.16 -4.19 4.76
N GLY A 56 -18.79 -3.10 4.33
CA GLY A 56 -18.64 -1.78 4.96
C GLY A 56 -19.00 -1.83 6.44
N ASN A 57 -20.16 -2.40 6.79
CA ASN A 57 -20.60 -2.56 8.17
C ASN A 57 -19.64 -3.43 9.00
N LEU A 58 -19.20 -4.55 8.46
CA LEU A 58 -18.24 -5.45 9.13
C LEU A 58 -16.90 -4.78 9.39
N ARG A 59 -16.41 -3.96 8.45
CA ARG A 59 -15.20 -3.15 8.63
C ARG A 59 -15.37 -2.09 9.70
N THR A 60 -16.49 -1.37 9.71
CA THR A 60 -16.78 -0.36 10.74
C THR A 60 -16.83 -0.98 12.14
N LYS A 61 -17.25 -2.24 12.25
CA LYS A 61 -17.27 -3.02 13.49
C LYS A 61 -15.93 -3.68 13.84
N ASN A 62 -14.87 -3.49 13.03
CA ASN A 62 -13.57 -4.17 13.16
C ASN A 62 -13.65 -5.70 13.21
N VAL A 63 -14.63 -6.30 12.50
CA VAL A 63 -14.79 -7.76 12.46
C VAL A 63 -14.00 -8.38 11.30
N ILE A 64 -13.65 -7.58 10.29
CA ILE A 64 -12.86 -8.01 9.13
C ILE A 64 -11.76 -7.00 8.82
N ASP A 65 -10.64 -7.51 8.32
CA ASP A 65 -9.50 -6.71 7.85
C ASP A 65 -9.31 -6.83 6.35
N CYS A 66 -8.86 -5.74 5.74
CA CYS A 66 -8.29 -5.79 4.39
C CYS A 66 -6.85 -6.28 4.52
N VAL A 67 -6.50 -7.38 3.85
CA VAL A 67 -5.16 -8.01 3.95
C VAL A 67 -4.39 -8.02 2.63
N GLY A 68 -5.03 -7.59 1.55
CA GLY A 68 -4.38 -7.55 0.25
C GLY A 68 -5.24 -6.90 -0.83
N ARG A 69 -4.69 -6.90 -2.04
CA ARG A 69 -5.40 -6.54 -3.25
C ARG A 69 -5.03 -7.50 -4.39
N CYS A 70 -6.03 -7.94 -5.13
CA CYS A 70 -5.88 -8.69 -6.37
C CYS A 70 -6.57 -7.95 -7.52
N ARG A 71 -6.58 -8.55 -8.72
CA ARG A 71 -7.22 -7.99 -9.92
C ARG A 71 -8.71 -7.69 -9.71
N GLU A 72 -9.39 -8.52 -8.92
CA GLU A 72 -10.82 -8.43 -8.63
C GLU A 72 -11.16 -7.47 -7.48
N GLY A 73 -10.15 -6.89 -6.82
CA GLY A 73 -10.32 -5.90 -5.78
C GLY A 73 -9.58 -6.23 -4.48
N TYR A 74 -10.06 -5.65 -3.38
CA TYR A 74 -9.48 -5.86 -2.05
C TYR A 74 -9.85 -7.22 -1.49
N LEU A 75 -8.88 -7.87 -0.85
CA LEU A 75 -9.05 -9.14 -0.14
C LEU A 75 -9.31 -8.86 1.33
N TYR A 76 -10.38 -9.45 1.85
CA TYR A 76 -10.78 -9.32 3.23
C TYR A 76 -10.78 -10.67 3.94
N THR A 77 -10.37 -10.67 5.21
CA THR A 77 -10.45 -11.84 6.11
C THR A 77 -11.10 -11.43 7.43
N VAL A 78 -11.55 -12.42 8.20
CA VAL A 78 -11.99 -12.19 9.58
C VAL A 78 -10.82 -11.64 10.38
N HIS A 79 -11.07 -10.61 11.19
CA HIS A 79 -10.07 -9.94 12.01
C HIS A 79 -9.33 -10.95 12.90
N ARG A 80 -8.01 -10.83 12.93
CA ARG A 80 -7.12 -11.57 13.82
C ARG A 80 -5.97 -10.68 14.24
N GLU A 81 -5.62 -10.72 15.52
CA GLU A 81 -4.56 -9.87 16.09
C GLU A 81 -3.16 -10.17 15.52
N ASP A 82 -2.95 -11.38 14.98
CA ASP A 82 -1.68 -11.83 14.42
C ASP A 82 -1.51 -11.48 12.92
N VAL A 83 -2.54 -10.91 12.28
CA VAL A 83 -2.53 -10.62 10.85
C VAL A 83 -2.37 -9.12 10.61
N LYS A 84 -1.26 -8.74 9.97
CA LYS A 84 -1.07 -7.35 9.51
C LYS A 84 -2.09 -7.00 8.44
N THR A 85 -2.74 -5.86 8.61
CA THR A 85 -3.62 -5.30 7.60
C THR A 85 -2.82 -4.87 6.36
N TYR A 86 -3.48 -4.83 5.21
CA TYR A 86 -2.93 -4.32 3.97
C TYR A 86 -2.44 -2.88 4.11
N ARG A 87 -3.06 -2.10 4.99
CA ARG A 87 -2.63 -0.73 5.28
C ARG A 87 -1.28 -0.73 5.98
N GLU A 88 -1.12 -1.49 7.06
CA GLU A 88 0.14 -1.60 7.79
C GLU A 88 1.25 -2.15 6.90
N GLN A 89 0.96 -3.18 6.10
CA GLN A 89 1.92 -3.70 5.11
C GLN A 89 2.37 -2.61 4.12
N ARG A 90 1.45 -1.77 3.65
CA ARG A 90 1.80 -0.65 2.76
C ARG A 90 2.58 0.45 3.47
N GLU A 91 2.21 0.78 4.70
CA GLU A 91 2.92 1.77 5.50
C GLU A 91 4.36 1.29 5.81
N GLU A 92 4.56 0.01 6.08
CA GLU A 92 5.90 -0.59 6.24
C GLU A 92 6.71 -0.57 4.95
N LEU A 93 6.11 -0.93 3.81
CA LEU A 93 6.76 -0.84 2.50
C LEU A 93 7.15 0.61 2.18
N GLN A 94 6.24 1.56 2.40
CA GLN A 94 6.50 2.98 2.20
C GLN A 94 7.54 3.52 3.18
N ALA A 95 7.55 3.09 4.44
CA ALA A 95 8.56 3.48 5.42
C ALA A 95 9.95 2.94 5.06
N GLY A 96 10.02 1.74 4.48
CA GLY A 96 11.25 1.17 3.94
C GLY A 96 11.77 1.90 2.69
N GLU A 97 10.85 2.41 1.86
CA GLU A 97 11.18 3.20 0.66
C GLU A 97 11.46 4.67 0.96
N ALA A 98 10.87 5.23 2.02
CA ALA A 98 11.06 6.61 2.43
C ALA A 98 12.51 6.87 2.86
N ILE A 99 13.00 8.07 2.56
CA ILE A 99 14.33 8.50 2.94
C ILE A 99 14.18 9.59 4.00
N TRP A 100 14.32 9.19 5.25
CA TRP A 100 14.15 10.06 6.40
C TRP A 100 15.33 11.03 6.56
N PRO A 101 15.13 12.25 7.09
CA PRO A 101 16.20 13.22 7.33
C PRO A 101 17.38 12.65 8.14
N GLU A 102 17.10 11.82 9.15
CA GLU A 102 18.11 11.18 9.99
C GLU A 102 18.95 10.18 9.18
N THR A 103 18.36 9.56 8.15
CA THR A 103 19.09 8.68 7.22
C THR A 103 20.03 9.50 6.34
N ILE A 104 19.56 10.63 5.83
CA ILE A 104 20.38 11.58 5.06
C ILE A 104 21.56 12.06 5.90
N GLU A 105 21.33 12.48 7.15
CA GLU A 105 22.41 12.94 8.03
C GLU A 105 23.45 11.86 8.32
N LYS A 106 23.02 10.62 8.54
CA LYS A 106 23.95 9.48 8.71
C LYS A 106 24.80 9.28 7.46
N PHE A 107 24.18 9.28 6.28
CA PHE A 107 24.93 9.12 5.02
C PHE A 107 25.91 10.26 4.77
N ARG A 108 25.51 11.51 5.06
CA ARG A 108 26.40 12.68 4.95
C ARG A 108 27.67 12.56 5.79
N LYS A 109 27.60 11.88 6.93
CA LYS A 109 28.77 11.64 7.80
C LYS A 109 29.68 10.52 7.31
N CYS A 110 29.16 9.60 6.49
CA CYS A 110 29.89 8.42 6.04
C CYS A 110 30.46 8.56 4.62
N ILE A 111 29.84 9.36 3.76
CA ILE A 111 30.25 9.54 2.36
C ILE A 111 31.42 10.52 2.25
N ALA A 112 32.42 10.15 1.47
CA ALA A 112 33.65 10.91 1.24
C ALA A 112 33.87 11.22 -0.25
N PRO A 113 34.59 12.30 -0.57
CA PRO A 113 35.11 12.51 -1.92
C PRO A 113 35.87 11.27 -2.42
N GLY A 114 35.54 10.83 -3.62
CA GLY A 114 36.06 9.61 -4.25
C GLY A 114 35.10 8.42 -4.28
N ASP A 115 34.03 8.43 -3.47
CA ASP A 115 33.02 7.36 -3.45
C ASP A 115 32.32 7.22 -4.81
N VAL A 116 32.21 5.98 -5.29
CA VAL A 116 31.74 5.69 -6.66
C VAL A 116 30.24 5.46 -6.71
N TYR A 117 29.59 6.12 -7.65
CA TYR A 117 28.18 5.95 -7.98
C TYR A 117 27.98 5.75 -9.48
N TYR A 118 26.78 5.35 -9.87
CA TYR A 118 26.40 5.16 -11.27
C TYR A 118 25.23 6.06 -11.64
N TYR A 119 25.23 6.56 -12.88
CA TYR A 119 24.12 7.31 -13.47
C TYR A 119 23.87 6.80 -14.90
N ARG A 120 22.79 7.21 -15.54
CA ARG A 120 22.61 7.02 -16.99
C ARG A 120 22.84 8.32 -17.73
N ASP A 121 23.61 8.26 -18.80
CA ASP A 121 23.76 9.39 -19.72
C ASP A 121 22.48 9.57 -20.57
N GLU A 122 22.48 10.61 -21.42
CA GLU A 122 21.34 10.95 -22.29
C GLU A 122 20.97 9.83 -23.27
N GLU A 123 21.93 8.97 -23.60
CA GLU A 123 21.73 7.79 -24.46
C GLU A 123 21.23 6.57 -23.67
N GLY A 124 21.05 6.69 -22.36
CA GLY A 124 20.59 5.63 -21.47
C GLY A 124 21.67 4.63 -21.06
N SER A 125 22.94 4.90 -21.38
CA SER A 125 24.07 4.06 -21.03
C SER A 125 24.50 4.30 -19.58
N ARG A 126 24.75 3.21 -18.84
CA ARG A 126 25.18 3.29 -17.46
C ARG A 126 26.65 3.73 -17.38
N ARG A 127 26.88 4.88 -16.75
CA ARG A 127 28.20 5.47 -16.54
C ARG A 127 28.54 5.52 -15.06
N ARG A 128 29.85 5.52 -14.76
CA ARG A 128 30.37 5.69 -13.39
C ARG A 128 30.72 7.16 -13.16
N THR A 129 30.56 7.61 -11.93
CA THR A 129 30.99 8.94 -11.46
C THR A 129 31.44 8.84 -10.00
N LYS A 130 32.17 9.82 -9.50
CA LYS A 130 32.65 9.86 -8.12
C LYS A 130 32.18 11.11 -7.41
N VAL A 131 31.95 10.99 -6.10
CA VAL A 131 31.69 12.13 -5.24
C VAL A 131 32.90 13.07 -5.30
N ALA A 132 32.65 14.35 -5.59
CA ALA A 132 33.65 15.39 -5.63
C ALA A 132 33.61 16.27 -4.36
N ASP A 133 32.42 16.63 -3.88
CA ASP A 133 32.26 17.51 -2.72
C ASP A 133 30.94 17.21 -1.97
N THR A 134 31.03 17.11 -0.65
CA THR A 134 29.94 16.76 0.28
C THR A 134 29.56 17.90 1.23
N ARG A 135 30.20 19.08 1.11
CA ARG A 135 30.01 20.20 2.05
C ARG A 135 28.60 20.81 2.01
N TYR A 136 27.86 20.57 0.94
CA TYR A 136 26.56 21.20 0.72
C TYR A 136 25.44 20.46 1.49
N PRO A 137 24.53 21.19 2.16
CA PRO A 137 23.55 20.59 3.06
C PRO A 137 22.46 19.77 2.36
N HIS A 138 22.11 20.13 1.12
CA HIS A 138 20.97 19.53 0.40
C HIS A 138 21.39 18.70 -0.82
N ILE A 139 22.62 18.88 -1.30
CA ILE A 139 23.14 18.25 -2.51
C ILE A 139 24.54 17.69 -2.29
N CYS A 140 24.93 16.75 -3.14
CA CYS A 140 26.27 16.20 -3.27
C CYS A 140 26.76 16.46 -4.70
N LEU A 141 27.99 16.94 -4.85
CA LEU A 141 28.60 17.18 -6.16
C LEU A 141 29.42 15.99 -6.60
N PHE A 142 29.45 15.78 -7.91
CA PHE A 142 30.13 14.67 -8.55
C PHE A 142 31.13 15.16 -9.60
N ASP A 143 32.13 14.33 -9.90
CA ASP A 143 33.22 14.63 -10.85
C ASP A 143 32.75 14.79 -12.31
N ASN A 144 31.54 14.33 -12.62
CA ASN A 144 30.88 14.57 -13.90
C ASN A 144 30.26 15.97 -14.02
N GLY A 145 30.42 16.83 -13.01
CA GLY A 145 29.87 18.19 -12.97
C GLY A 145 28.38 18.25 -12.60
N GLN A 146 27.73 17.12 -12.36
CA GLN A 146 26.33 17.08 -11.92
C GLN A 146 26.22 17.13 -10.39
N THR A 147 25.02 17.50 -9.94
CA THR A 147 24.69 17.53 -8.51
C THR A 147 23.43 16.72 -8.28
N TYR A 148 23.42 15.93 -7.22
CA TYR A 148 22.26 15.12 -6.84
C TYR A 148 21.87 15.41 -5.40
N SER A 149 20.58 15.29 -5.09
CA SER A 149 20.13 15.46 -3.72
C SER A 149 20.68 14.34 -2.83
N TRP A 150 20.88 14.62 -1.55
CA TRP A 150 21.27 13.56 -0.62
C TRP A 150 20.26 12.41 -0.54
N ALA A 151 18.98 12.69 -0.78
CA ALA A 151 17.96 11.65 -0.88
C ALA A 151 18.25 10.69 -2.05
N ASP A 152 18.66 11.21 -3.21
CA ASP A 152 18.99 10.40 -4.37
C ASP A 152 20.27 9.57 -4.15
N VAL A 153 21.27 10.14 -3.49
CA VAL A 153 22.51 9.45 -3.09
C VAL A 153 22.21 8.29 -2.12
N VAL A 154 21.37 8.53 -1.10
CA VAL A 154 20.92 7.49 -0.16
C VAL A 154 20.19 6.38 -0.90
N ARG A 155 19.27 6.73 -1.81
CA ARG A 155 18.53 5.76 -2.63
C ARG A 155 19.47 4.90 -3.45
N CYS A 156 20.44 5.53 -4.13
CA CYS A 156 21.42 4.84 -4.96
C CYS A 156 22.32 3.89 -4.17
N SER A 157 22.50 4.15 -2.87
CA SER A 157 23.30 3.33 -1.96
C SER A 157 22.57 2.11 -1.40
N ARG A 158 21.24 2.01 -1.59
CA ARG A 158 20.46 0.85 -1.16
C ARG A 158 20.74 -0.36 -2.06
N LYS A 159 20.50 -1.57 -1.52
CA LYS A 159 20.67 -2.82 -2.28
C LYS A 159 19.76 -2.82 -3.52
N GLY A 160 20.36 -2.87 -4.71
CA GLY A 160 19.65 -2.85 -5.99
C GLY A 160 20.53 -2.29 -7.11
N VAL A 161 20.02 -2.29 -8.35
CA VAL A 161 20.68 -1.62 -9.49
C VAL A 161 20.10 -0.21 -9.62
N HIS A 162 20.39 0.63 -8.63
CA HIS A 162 19.96 2.03 -8.64
C HIS A 162 21.05 2.89 -9.28
N THR A 163 20.60 3.91 -10.03
CA THR A 163 21.42 4.91 -10.70
C THR A 163 20.94 6.29 -10.26
N LEU A 164 21.86 7.22 -10.03
CA LEU A 164 21.54 8.61 -9.70
C LEU A 164 20.63 9.23 -10.77
N GLY A 165 19.69 10.08 -10.34
CA GLY A 165 18.70 10.75 -11.19
C GLY A 165 17.44 9.95 -11.50
N GLU A 166 17.42 8.64 -11.25
CA GLU A 166 16.27 7.78 -11.58
C GLU A 166 15.35 7.53 -10.37
N TRP A 167 14.29 8.32 -10.25
CA TRP A 167 13.22 8.05 -9.28
C TRP A 167 12.16 7.10 -9.86
N PRO A 168 11.63 6.15 -9.07
CA PRO A 168 10.46 5.38 -9.45
C PRO A 168 9.32 6.34 -9.84
N ARG A 169 8.70 6.13 -10.99
CA ARG A 169 7.50 6.84 -11.43
C ARG A 169 6.26 6.33 -10.74
#